data_AF-A0A9P6MX10-F1
#
_entry.id   AF-A0A9P6MX10-F1
#
_cell.length_a   1.000
_cell.length_b   1.000
_cell.length_c   1.000
_cell.angle_alpha   90.00
_cell.angle_beta   90.00
_cell.angle_gamma   90.00
#
_symmetry.space_group_name_H-M   'P 1'
#
loop_
_entity.id
_entity.type
_entity.pdbx_description
1 polymer ?
#
loop_
_entity_poly.entity_id
_entity_poly.type
_entity_poly.pdbx_seq_one_letter_code
_entity_poly.pdbx_strand_id
1 'polypeptide(L)'
;MANSAQPDQAQEQQQQDPNWAPTPRGHAQYSKTSAKITSSTNQDSRNNEGEGMEEEDEEDEYEKRIARTGCSAENEALQMCYAEKHDWRACKDAMTAFRDCWKRNGNVEAEI
;
A
#
# COMPACT_ATOMS: atom_id res chain seq x y z
N MET A 1 -2.31 17.03 45.63
CA MET A 1 -1.33 15.92 45.61
C MET A 1 -2.03 14.79 44.85
N ALA A 2 -1.85 14.75 43.52
CA ALA A 2 -1.08 13.74 42.77
C ALA A 2 -1.84 12.40 42.67
N ASN A 3 -1.99 11.70 41.55
CA ASN A 3 -1.64 11.80 40.13
C ASN A 3 -2.62 10.80 39.44
N SER A 4 -3.33 11.18 38.38
CA SER A 4 -3.07 10.77 36.99
C SER A 4 -2.80 9.28 36.76
N ALA A 5 -3.67 8.61 35.99
CA ALA A 5 -3.29 7.64 34.96
C ALA A 5 -4.51 7.30 34.10
N GLN A 6 -4.56 7.86 32.89
CA GLN A 6 -5.47 7.45 31.81
C GLN A 6 -5.06 6.05 31.33
N PRO A 7 -6.00 5.19 30.90
CA PRO A 7 -5.63 3.96 30.20
C PRO A 7 -5.00 4.34 28.86
N ASP A 8 -3.74 3.94 28.76
CA ASP A 8 -2.81 4.12 27.66
C ASP A 8 -3.44 3.68 26.33
N GLN A 9 -3.67 4.64 25.44
CA GLN A 9 -3.76 4.41 24.00
C GLN A 9 -2.37 3.93 23.58
N ALA A 10 -2.10 2.65 23.79
CA ALA A 10 -0.94 1.98 23.23
C ALA A 10 -1.13 2.02 21.72
N GLN A 11 -0.53 3.05 21.11
CA GLN A 11 -0.30 3.10 19.69
C GLN A 11 0.40 1.78 19.34
N GLU A 12 -0.35 0.91 18.69
CA GLU A 12 0.15 -0.26 18.00
C GLU A 12 1.19 0.25 17.02
N GLN A 13 2.44 0.25 17.49
CA GLN A 13 3.57 0.58 16.68
C GLN A 13 3.54 -0.46 15.59
N GLN A 14 3.21 -0.01 14.38
CA GLN A 14 3.43 -0.70 13.13
C GLN A 14 4.91 -1.12 13.13
N GLN A 15 5.18 -2.29 13.70
CA GLN A 15 6.41 -3.01 13.48
C GLN A 15 6.34 -3.37 12.01
N GLN A 16 6.90 -2.50 11.18
CA GLN A 16 7.20 -2.80 9.79
C GLN A 16 8.21 -3.94 9.84
N ASP A 17 7.71 -5.18 9.79
CA ASP A 17 8.54 -6.35 9.64
C ASP A 17 9.45 -6.15 8.42
N PRO A 18 10.79 -6.16 8.57
CA PRO A 18 11.73 -5.80 7.49
C PRO A 18 11.81 -6.84 6.36
N ASN A 19 10.89 -7.80 6.31
CA ASN A 19 10.87 -8.89 5.36
C ASN A 19 9.54 -9.00 4.59
N TRP A 20 8.99 -7.86 4.18
CA TRP A 20 7.77 -7.78 3.36
C TRP A 20 7.98 -8.14 1.87
N ALA A 21 9.22 -8.38 1.45
CA ALA A 21 9.54 -8.81 0.09
C ALA A 21 9.90 -10.31 0.05
N PRO A 22 9.31 -11.14 -0.84
CA PRO A 22 9.86 -12.46 -1.11
C PRO A 22 11.28 -12.29 -1.66
N THR A 23 12.26 -12.93 -1.03
CA THR A 23 13.66 -12.92 -1.50
C THR A 23 13.70 -13.27 -3.00
N PRO A 24 14.29 -12.45 -3.88
CA PRO A 24 14.43 -12.79 -5.28
C PRO A 24 15.24 -14.09 -5.38
N ARG A 25 14.65 -15.12 -5.97
CA ARG A 25 15.38 -16.33 -6.36
C ARG A 25 16.30 -15.95 -7.54
N GLY A 26 17.49 -15.46 -7.22
CA GLY A 26 18.58 -15.18 -8.16
C GLY A 26 18.51 -13.81 -8.85
N HIS A 27 19.31 -12.85 -8.39
CA HIS A 27 19.61 -11.62 -9.14
C HIS A 27 20.57 -11.97 -10.29
N ALA A 28 20.09 -11.98 -11.53
CA ALA A 28 20.97 -11.92 -12.70
C ALA A 28 21.68 -10.55 -12.69
N GLN A 29 23.01 -10.55 -12.67
CA GLN A 29 23.79 -9.30 -12.71
C GLN A 29 23.70 -8.70 -14.10
N TYR A 30 22.81 -7.73 -14.29
CA TYR A 30 22.88 -6.87 -15.47
C TYR A 30 24.09 -5.94 -15.31
N SER A 31 25.03 -6.04 -16.24
CA SER A 31 26.23 -5.21 -16.28
C SER A 31 25.86 -3.76 -16.60
N LYS A 32 26.15 -2.86 -15.66
CA LYS A 32 26.15 -1.40 -15.88
C LYS A 32 27.18 -1.03 -16.95
N THR A 33 26.72 -0.70 -18.15
CA THR A 33 27.50 0.15 -19.08
C THR A 33 26.97 1.58 -18.96
N SER A 34 27.83 2.47 -18.47
CA SER A 34 27.59 3.88 -18.21
C SER A 34 27.09 4.65 -19.43
N ALA A 35 25.90 5.25 -19.33
CA ALA A 35 25.47 6.35 -20.18
C ALA A 35 25.45 7.64 -19.36
N LYS A 36 26.10 8.67 -19.91
CA LYS A 36 26.44 9.94 -19.29
C LYS A 36 25.18 10.77 -19.03
N ILE A 37 24.87 11.08 -17.77
CA ILE A 37 23.86 12.07 -17.40
C ILE A 37 24.49 13.45 -17.59
N THR A 38 24.11 14.17 -18.65
CA THR A 38 24.42 15.59 -18.80
C THR A 38 23.45 16.38 -17.93
N SER A 39 23.96 17.04 -16.90
CA SER A 39 23.24 18.02 -16.09
C SER A 39 22.73 19.17 -16.98
N SER A 40 21.42 19.38 -17.01
CA SER A 40 20.83 20.66 -17.39
C SER A 40 19.75 21.02 -16.37
N THR A 41 20.17 21.82 -15.40
CA THR A 41 19.31 22.58 -14.51
C THR A 41 18.55 23.60 -15.35
N ASN A 42 17.22 23.49 -15.40
CA ASN A 42 16.35 24.58 -15.86
C ASN A 42 15.36 24.87 -14.74
N GLN A 43 15.69 25.91 -13.99
CA GLN A 43 14.88 26.47 -12.93
C GLN A 43 14.07 27.61 -13.55
N ASP A 44 12.75 27.46 -13.62
CA ASP A 44 11.85 28.56 -13.99
C ASP A 44 10.60 28.57 -13.09
N SER A 45 10.66 29.47 -12.11
CA SER A 45 9.67 30.47 -11.71
C SER A 45 8.18 30.10 -11.60
N ARG A 46 7.62 30.15 -10.37
CA ARG A 46 6.69 31.21 -9.86
C ARG A 46 5.83 30.71 -8.70
N ASN A 47 5.83 31.50 -7.61
CA ASN A 47 4.98 31.36 -6.42
C ASN A 47 3.49 31.61 -6.77
N ASN A 48 2.58 30.88 -6.13
CA ASN A 48 1.34 31.46 -5.60
C ASN A 48 0.77 30.59 -4.47
N GLU A 49 0.63 31.19 -3.29
CA GLU A 49 -0.09 30.66 -2.14
C GLU A 49 -1.60 30.86 -2.37
N GLY A 50 -2.44 29.95 -1.87
CA GLY A 50 -3.83 30.30 -1.57
C GLY A 50 -4.89 29.27 -1.91
N GLU A 51 -5.46 28.73 -0.83
CA GLU A 51 -6.90 28.52 -0.61
C GLU A 51 -7.55 27.23 -1.11
N GLY A 52 -7.94 26.42 -0.12
CA GLY A 52 -8.81 25.26 -0.25
C GLY A 52 -8.66 24.34 0.97
N MET A 53 -9.16 24.77 2.13
CA MET A 53 -9.42 23.83 3.23
C MET A 53 -10.65 23.02 2.85
N GLU A 54 -10.43 21.99 2.05
CA GLU A 54 -11.28 20.81 2.02
C GLU A 54 -10.50 19.76 2.79
N GLU A 55 -10.85 19.56 4.06
CA GLU A 55 -10.53 18.32 4.79
C GLU A 55 -11.34 17.16 4.17
N GLU A 56 -11.30 17.01 2.84
CA GLU A 56 -11.84 15.86 2.14
C GLU A 56 -10.73 14.80 2.12
N ASP A 57 -10.72 14.02 3.20
CA ASP A 57 -10.27 12.63 3.25
C ASP A 57 -9.20 12.25 2.20
N GLU A 58 -7.92 12.28 2.61
CA GLU A 58 -6.81 11.64 1.88
C GLU A 58 -6.98 10.11 1.91
N GLU A 59 -8.06 9.59 1.31
CA GLU A 59 -8.14 8.20 0.92
C GLU A 59 -7.05 7.98 -0.14
N ASP A 60 -6.10 7.10 0.13
CA ASP A 60 -4.99 6.86 -0.78
C ASP A 60 -5.50 6.29 -2.12
N GLU A 61 -4.71 6.45 -3.18
CA GLU A 61 -5.09 5.97 -4.52
C GLU A 61 -5.33 4.44 -4.55
N TYR A 62 -4.77 3.69 -3.60
CA TYR A 62 -4.99 2.24 -3.50
C TYR A 62 -6.39 1.94 -2.99
N GLU A 63 -6.81 2.58 -1.90
CA GLU A 63 -8.11 2.41 -1.26
C GLU A 63 -9.23 2.90 -2.18
N LYS A 64 -9.03 4.05 -2.83
CA LYS A 64 -9.93 4.55 -3.89
C LYS A 64 -10.12 3.53 -5.01
N ARG A 65 -9.06 2.83 -5.42
CA ARG A 65 -9.14 1.79 -6.45
C ARG A 65 -9.91 0.58 -5.93
N ILE A 66 -9.62 0.10 -4.72
CA ILE A 66 -10.30 -1.04 -4.14
C ILE A 66 -11.80 -0.74 -3.96
N ALA A 67 -12.18 0.44 -3.48
CA ALA A 67 -13.56 0.87 -3.38
C ALA A 67 -14.31 0.78 -4.72
N ARG A 68 -13.66 1.19 -5.82
CA ARG A 68 -14.24 1.13 -7.17
C ARG A 68 -14.39 -0.29 -7.71
N THR A 69 -13.67 -1.27 -7.16
CA THR A 69 -13.71 -2.68 -7.63
C THR A 69 -14.94 -3.45 -7.17
N GLY A 70 -15.65 -2.94 -6.14
CA GLY A 70 -16.76 -3.65 -5.49
C GLY A 70 -16.33 -4.88 -4.68
N CYS A 71 -15.05 -5.00 -4.34
CA CYS A 71 -14.45 -6.12 -3.59
C CYS A 71 -13.75 -5.68 -2.30
N SER A 72 -14.13 -4.53 -1.73
CA SER A 72 -13.49 -3.98 -0.53
C SER A 72 -13.60 -4.91 0.68
N ALA A 73 -14.73 -5.60 0.85
CA ALA A 73 -14.93 -6.51 1.97
C ALA A 73 -13.97 -7.71 1.93
N GLU A 74 -13.77 -8.32 0.76
CA GLU A 74 -12.82 -9.41 0.59
C GLU A 74 -11.36 -8.92 0.69
N ASN A 75 -11.07 -7.69 0.26
CA ASN A 75 -9.76 -7.06 0.47
C ASN A 75 -9.47 -6.81 1.96
N GLU A 76 -10.43 -6.27 2.71
CA GLU A 76 -10.32 -6.05 4.15
C GLU A 76 -10.12 -7.38 4.89
N ALA A 77 -10.89 -8.42 4.56
CA ALA A 77 -10.72 -9.75 5.13
C ALA A 77 -9.31 -10.33 4.86
N LEU A 78 -8.73 -10.06 3.68
CA LEU A 78 -7.37 -10.45 3.36
C LEU A 78 -6.33 -9.67 4.17
N GLN A 79 -6.49 -8.35 4.29
CA GLN A 79 -5.63 -7.49 5.11
C GLN A 79 -5.68 -7.91 6.58
N MET A 80 -6.87 -8.21 7.10
CA MET A 80 -7.04 -8.67 8.48
C MET A 80 -6.43 -10.04 8.72
N CYS A 81 -6.56 -10.99 7.79
CA CYS A 81 -5.86 -12.27 7.91
C CYS A 81 -4.34 -12.08 7.96
N TYR A 82 -3.79 -11.19 7.15
CA TYR A 82 -2.36 -10.90 7.18
C TYR A 82 -1.94 -10.17 8.47
N ALA A 83 -2.74 -9.23 8.95
CA ALA A 83 -2.47 -8.53 10.22
C ALA A 83 -2.47 -9.50 11.41
N GLU A 84 -3.33 -10.52 11.41
CA GLU A 84 -3.35 -11.53 12.48
C GLU A 84 -2.19 -12.53 12.39
N LYS A 85 -1.86 -12.98 11.17
CA LYS A 85 -0.96 -14.13 10.96
C LYS A 85 0.46 -13.74 10.55
N HIS A 86 0.62 -12.56 9.98
CA HIS A 86 1.85 -12.08 9.31
C HIS A 86 2.41 -13.06 8.25
N ASP A 87 1.56 -13.94 7.71
CA ASP A 87 1.92 -14.90 6.66
C ASP A 87 0.80 -15.00 5.61
N TRP A 88 1.04 -14.43 4.44
CA TRP A 88 0.10 -14.46 3.32
C TRP A 88 -0.22 -15.87 2.83
N ARG A 89 0.67 -16.86 3.05
CA ARG A 89 0.41 -18.27 2.68
C ARG A 89 -0.68 -18.88 3.56
N ALA A 90 -0.77 -18.44 4.82
CA ALA A 90 -1.82 -18.85 5.75
C ALA A 90 -3.18 -18.16 5.48
N CYS A 91 -3.23 -17.25 4.51
CA CYS A 91 -4.41 -16.49 4.10
C CYS A 91 -4.97 -16.92 2.74
N LYS A 92 -4.68 -18.16 2.32
CA LYS A 92 -5.10 -18.71 1.02
C LYS A 92 -6.62 -18.62 0.78
N ASP A 93 -7.42 -18.82 1.82
CA ASP A 93 -8.88 -18.78 1.71
C ASP A 93 -9.38 -17.34 1.47
N ALA A 94 -8.88 -16.37 2.24
CA ALA A 94 -9.18 -14.95 2.02
C ALA A 94 -8.70 -14.47 0.63
N MET A 95 -7.52 -14.91 0.21
CA MET A 95 -6.99 -14.63 -1.14
C MET A 95 -7.89 -15.22 -2.23
N THR A 96 -8.43 -16.42 -2.03
CA THR A 96 -9.36 -17.05 -2.98
C THR A 96 -10.66 -16.28 -3.07
N ALA A 97 -11.23 -15.88 -1.93
CA ALA A 97 -12.44 -15.06 -1.88
C ALA A 97 -12.27 -13.74 -2.63
N PHE A 98 -11.16 -13.03 -2.40
CA PHE A 98 -10.86 -11.79 -3.11
C PHE A 98 -10.75 -12.00 -4.62
N ARG A 99 -10.01 -13.03 -5.07
CA ARG A 99 -9.88 -13.36 -6.49
C ARG A 99 -11.21 -13.73 -7.15
N ASP A 100 -12.09 -14.41 -6.43
CA ASP A 100 -13.39 -14.80 -6.95
C ASP A 100 -14.34 -13.60 -7.05
N CYS A 101 -14.32 -12.69 -6.06
CA CYS A 101 -14.99 -11.40 -6.18
C CYS A 101 -14.46 -10.61 -7.38
N TRP A 102 -13.14 -10.53 -7.52
CA TRP A 102 -12.47 -9.78 -8.58
C TRP A 102 -12.89 -10.24 -9.97
N LYS A 103 -12.97 -11.56 -10.19
CA LYS A 103 -13.49 -12.16 -11.42
C LYS A 103 -14.97 -11.84 -11.65
N ARG A 104 -15.79 -11.96 -10.60
CA ARG A 104 -17.24 -11.72 -10.68
C ARG A 104 -17.56 -10.27 -11.05
N ASN A 105 -16.76 -9.32 -10.58
CA ASN A 105 -16.92 -7.91 -10.87
C ASN A 105 -16.23 -7.48 -12.18
N GLY A 106 -15.65 -8.42 -12.94
CA GLY A 106 -15.06 -8.13 -14.26
C GLY A 106 -13.74 -7.37 -14.21
N ASN A 107 -13.05 -7.36 -13.06
CA ASN A 107 -11.79 -6.64 -12.87
C ASN A 107 -10.58 -7.38 -13.51
N VAL A 108 -10.83 -8.38 -14.35
CA VAL A 108 -9.79 -9.18 -15.01
C VAL A 108 -9.10 -8.34 -16.09
N GLU A 109 -7.97 -7.71 -15.77
CA GLU A 109 -7.08 -7.20 -16.81
C GLU A 109 -6.45 -8.37 -17.59
N ALA A 110 -6.35 -8.19 -18.90
CA ALA A 110 -5.94 -9.19 -19.87
C ALA A 110 -4.53 -9.74 -19.59
N GLU A 111 -4.36 -11.01 -19.95
CA GLU A 111 -3.13 -11.81 -19.95
C GLU A 111 -1.84 -10.98 -20.06
N ILE A 112 -1.02 -11.03 -18.99
CA ILE A 112 0.43 -10.74 -19.05
C ILE A 112 1.16 -12.07 -19.29
#